data_AF-A0A2S5G987-F1
#
_entry.id   AF-A0A2S5G987-F1
#
_cell.length_a   1.000
_cell.length_b   1.000
_cell.length_c   1.000
_cell.angle_alpha   90.00
_cell.angle_beta   90.00
_cell.angle_gamma   90.00
#
_symmetry.space_group_name_H-M   'P 1'
#
loop_
_entity.id
_entity.type
_entity.pdbx_description
1 polymer ?
#
loop_
_entity_poly.entity_id
_entity_poly.type
_entity_poly.pdbx_seq_one_letter_code
_entity_poly.pdbx_strand_id
1 'polypeptide(L)'
;MNKELKQLFDEDQQDLRTMPHDRIERDRKRRSRVKLIIDGGSATDGIDFIHAAIIYQHGESLEDFWQAYQLSLKAVELGFKPKWLAAVALDRWLLKQGKPLKYGNQVVEFGGVYRIPKIEQETKDEVREHWDIPSFEELFSFDNLRGFVNSEIVATAVNDRLKINIVKLERPPVHTPSLKGIIYGSTNENQTIYENSFGWRWIENSRGIFELGWILMPDVPVIAHAVAGEGIAAIERVELAGCSCFLVKFNESKTLYVKNSAGIWSITGINESHVIKKAQDLIKGSIT
;
A
#
# COMPACT_ATOMS: atom_id res chain seq x y z
N MET A 1 -17.59 -26.61 10.33
CA MET A 1 -17.31 -25.85 9.11
C MET A 1 -18.50 -25.97 8.17
N ASN A 2 -19.07 -24.84 7.77
CA ASN A 2 -20.16 -24.69 6.82
C ASN A 2 -19.64 -24.95 5.39
N LYS A 3 -20.20 -25.99 4.75
CA LYS A 3 -19.76 -26.44 3.41
C LYS A 3 -20.01 -25.40 2.32
N GLU A 4 -21.10 -24.65 2.42
CA GLU A 4 -21.46 -23.65 1.42
C GLU A 4 -20.55 -22.42 1.51
N LEU A 5 -20.24 -21.94 2.72
CA LEU A 5 -19.24 -20.86 2.88
C LEU A 5 -17.88 -21.26 2.33
N LYS A 6 -17.45 -22.50 2.57
CA LYS A 6 -16.21 -23.01 1.98
C LYS A 6 -16.27 -22.99 0.44
N GLN A 7 -17.37 -23.45 -0.15
CA GLN A 7 -17.53 -23.45 -1.60
C GLN A 7 -17.46 -22.02 -2.17
N LEU A 8 -18.20 -21.06 -1.60
CA LEU A 8 -18.17 -19.67 -2.04
C LEU A 8 -16.77 -19.06 -1.94
N PHE A 9 -16.01 -19.43 -0.90
CA PHE A 9 -14.61 -19.03 -0.75
C PHE A 9 -13.71 -19.67 -1.82
N ASP A 10 -13.84 -20.98 -2.08
CA ASP A 10 -13.04 -21.66 -3.10
C ASP A 10 -13.28 -21.05 -4.50
N GLU A 11 -14.54 -20.71 -4.82
CA GLU A 11 -14.94 -20.02 -6.05
C GLU A 11 -14.35 -18.61 -6.14
N ASP A 12 -14.38 -17.85 -5.04
CA ASP A 12 -13.73 -16.52 -4.94
C ASP A 12 -12.22 -16.59 -5.22
N GLN A 13 -11.52 -17.53 -4.60
CA GLN A 13 -10.08 -17.69 -4.79
C GLN A 13 -9.74 -18.15 -6.21
N GLN A 14 -10.60 -18.97 -6.83
CA GLN A 14 -10.43 -19.37 -8.22
C GLN A 14 -10.60 -18.19 -9.17
N ASP A 15 -11.62 -17.36 -8.97
CA ASP A 15 -11.86 -16.16 -9.76
C ASP A 15 -10.70 -15.14 -9.64
N LEU A 16 -10.01 -15.07 -8.49
CA LEU A 16 -8.81 -14.23 -8.35
C LEU A 16 -7.60 -14.72 -9.16
N ARG A 17 -7.56 -16.02 -9.50
CA ARG A 17 -6.51 -16.61 -10.35
C ARG A 17 -6.82 -16.47 -11.83
N THR A 18 -8.07 -16.71 -12.22
CA THR A 18 -8.49 -16.69 -13.63
C THR A 18 -8.90 -15.32 -14.11
N MET A 19 -9.24 -14.41 -13.20
CA MET A 19 -9.64 -13.03 -13.46
C MET A 19 -10.73 -12.92 -14.54
N PRO A 20 -11.90 -13.58 -14.37
CA PRO A 20 -12.95 -13.56 -15.37
C PRO A 20 -13.56 -12.16 -15.52
N HIS A 21 -14.05 -11.83 -16.71
CA HIS A 21 -14.59 -10.50 -17.00
C HIS A 21 -15.80 -10.12 -16.13
N ASP A 22 -16.59 -11.10 -15.68
CA ASP A 22 -17.77 -10.94 -14.83
C ASP A 22 -17.47 -11.08 -13.33
N ARG A 23 -16.20 -11.07 -12.91
CA ARG A 23 -15.78 -11.29 -11.52
C ARG A 23 -16.54 -10.42 -10.52
N ILE A 24 -16.68 -9.12 -10.79
CA ILE A 24 -17.35 -8.18 -9.87
C ILE A 24 -18.79 -8.59 -9.61
N GLU A 25 -19.51 -9.04 -10.64
CA GLU A 25 -20.90 -9.49 -10.49
C GLU A 25 -20.98 -10.81 -9.72
N ARG A 26 -20.00 -11.71 -9.90
CA ARG A 26 -19.88 -12.94 -9.08
C ARG A 26 -19.58 -12.60 -7.63
N ASP A 27 -18.66 -11.67 -7.36
CA ASP A 27 -18.32 -11.21 -6.01
C ASP A 27 -19.57 -10.67 -5.29
N ARG A 28 -20.40 -9.87 -5.97
CA ARG A 28 -21.68 -9.36 -5.42
C ARG A 28 -22.67 -10.47 -5.07
N LYS A 29 -22.83 -11.46 -5.95
CA LYS A 29 -23.69 -12.62 -5.71
C LYS A 29 -23.20 -13.46 -4.53
N ARG A 30 -21.88 -13.71 -4.45
CA ARG A 30 -21.26 -14.40 -3.31
C ARG A 30 -21.50 -13.63 -2.00
N ARG A 31 -21.27 -12.31 -1.97
CA ARG A 31 -21.57 -11.47 -0.78
C ARG A 31 -23.04 -11.56 -0.36
N SER A 32 -23.96 -11.52 -1.31
CA SER A 32 -25.40 -11.65 -1.05
C SER A 32 -25.74 -13.01 -0.44
N ARG A 33 -25.12 -14.08 -0.93
CA ARG A 33 -25.32 -15.43 -0.38
C ARG A 33 -24.71 -15.59 1.01
N VAL A 34 -23.48 -15.11 1.22
CA VAL A 34 -22.81 -15.09 2.53
C VAL A 34 -23.68 -14.37 3.56
N LYS A 35 -24.24 -13.21 3.21
CA LYS A 35 -25.13 -12.46 4.11
C LYS A 35 -26.29 -13.32 4.62
N LEU A 36 -26.97 -14.05 3.75
CA LEU A 36 -28.09 -14.92 4.15
C LEU A 36 -27.64 -16.05 5.11
N ILE A 37 -26.45 -16.61 4.88
CA ILE A 37 -25.90 -17.68 5.73
C ILE A 37 -25.55 -17.14 7.13
N ILE A 38 -24.93 -15.95 7.18
CA ILE A 38 -24.57 -15.28 8.44
C ILE A 38 -25.83 -14.86 9.20
N ASP A 39 -26.77 -14.16 8.56
CA ASP A 39 -28.01 -13.69 9.18
C ASP A 39 -28.90 -14.86 9.65
N GLY A 40 -28.83 -16.01 8.96
CA GLY A 40 -29.52 -17.24 9.34
C GLY A 40 -28.82 -18.05 10.44
N GLY A 41 -27.69 -17.58 11.00
CA GLY A 41 -26.99 -18.25 12.10
C GLY A 41 -26.29 -19.56 11.73
N SER A 42 -26.06 -19.81 10.43
CA SER A 42 -25.49 -21.07 9.94
C SER A 42 -23.95 -21.12 9.96
N ALA A 43 -23.28 -20.01 10.29
CA ALA A 43 -21.85 -19.95 10.56
C ALA A 43 -21.59 -20.13 12.06
N THR A 44 -20.78 -21.11 12.44
CA THR A 44 -20.61 -21.49 13.85
C THR A 44 -19.15 -21.61 14.26
N ASP A 45 -18.27 -22.02 13.35
CA ASP A 45 -16.84 -22.17 13.63
C ASP A 45 -16.06 -20.96 13.14
N GLY A 46 -14.90 -20.68 13.75
CA GLY A 46 -14.05 -19.55 13.34
C GLY A 46 -13.70 -19.53 11.85
N ILE A 47 -13.49 -20.71 11.23
CA ILE A 47 -13.23 -20.82 9.79
C ILE A 47 -14.40 -20.36 8.91
N ASP A 48 -15.65 -20.51 9.37
CA ASP A 48 -16.84 -20.08 8.64
C ASP A 48 -16.83 -18.55 8.47
N PHE A 49 -16.50 -17.86 9.57
CA PHE A 49 -16.36 -16.41 9.59
C PHE A 49 -15.18 -15.93 8.75
N ILE A 50 -14.10 -16.70 8.65
CA ILE A 50 -12.96 -16.37 7.78
C ILE A 50 -13.31 -16.50 6.30
N HIS A 51 -13.97 -17.59 5.91
CA HIS A 51 -14.45 -17.74 4.53
C HIS A 51 -15.39 -16.58 4.15
N ALA A 52 -16.32 -16.22 5.04
CA ALA A 52 -17.20 -15.07 4.86
C ALA A 52 -16.42 -13.74 4.79
N ALA A 53 -15.46 -13.53 5.69
CA ALA A 53 -14.65 -12.31 5.77
C ALA A 53 -13.83 -12.09 4.50
N ILE A 54 -13.25 -13.13 3.91
CA ILE A 54 -12.48 -13.00 2.66
C ILE A 54 -13.39 -12.58 1.49
N ILE A 55 -14.60 -13.11 1.40
CA ILE A 55 -15.57 -12.73 0.37
C ILE A 55 -15.95 -11.24 0.51
N TYR A 56 -16.13 -10.74 1.73
CA TYR A 56 -16.36 -9.32 2.00
C TYR A 56 -15.10 -8.46 1.79
N GLN A 57 -13.91 -9.02 2.00
CA GLN A 57 -12.63 -8.34 1.79
C GLN A 57 -12.43 -7.96 0.31
N HIS A 58 -13.03 -8.71 -0.62
CA HIS A 58 -13.10 -8.41 -2.06
C HIS A 58 -14.34 -7.59 -2.46
N GLY A 59 -14.99 -6.95 -1.48
CA GLY A 59 -16.09 -6.03 -1.71
C GLY A 59 -15.69 -4.71 -2.35
N GLU A 60 -16.67 -3.81 -2.47
CA GLU A 60 -16.53 -2.54 -3.18
C GLU A 60 -16.77 -1.32 -2.28
N SER A 61 -17.53 -1.52 -1.20
CA SER A 61 -18.02 -0.45 -0.32
C SER A 61 -17.33 -0.43 1.05
N LEU A 62 -17.56 0.66 1.79
CA LEU A 62 -17.10 0.77 3.18
C LEU A 62 -17.76 -0.27 4.07
N GLU A 63 -19.03 -0.57 3.82
CA GLU A 63 -19.81 -1.57 4.55
C GLU A 63 -19.24 -2.97 4.32
N ASP A 64 -18.83 -3.29 3.10
CA ASP A 64 -18.19 -4.58 2.80
C ASP A 64 -16.90 -4.76 3.62
N PHE A 65 -16.00 -3.76 3.59
CA PHE A 65 -14.72 -3.85 4.31
C PHE A 65 -14.92 -3.85 5.84
N TRP A 66 -15.91 -3.10 6.33
CA TRP A 66 -16.27 -3.15 7.75
C TRP A 66 -16.81 -4.52 8.15
N GLN A 67 -17.68 -5.12 7.33
CA GLN A 67 -18.19 -6.46 7.55
C GLN A 67 -17.07 -7.51 7.54
N ALA A 68 -16.11 -7.40 6.61
CA ALA A 68 -14.92 -8.24 6.60
C ALA A 68 -14.13 -8.16 7.92
N TYR A 69 -13.97 -6.94 8.45
CA TYR A 69 -13.30 -6.72 9.73
C TYR A 69 -14.06 -7.35 10.90
N GLN A 70 -15.38 -7.13 11.00
CA GLN A 70 -16.22 -7.69 12.06
C GLN A 70 -16.23 -9.23 12.05
N LEU A 71 -16.38 -9.84 10.86
CA LEU A 71 -16.32 -11.28 10.70
C LEU A 71 -14.94 -11.84 11.07
N SER A 72 -13.87 -11.15 10.71
CA SER A 72 -12.51 -11.55 11.08
C SER A 72 -12.30 -11.50 12.59
N LEU A 73 -12.77 -10.45 13.28
CA LEU A 73 -12.73 -10.38 14.74
C LEU A 73 -13.52 -11.53 15.36
N LYS A 74 -14.71 -11.85 14.82
CA LYS A 74 -15.51 -12.96 15.31
C LYS A 74 -14.79 -14.29 15.19
N ALA A 75 -14.08 -14.52 14.07
CA ALA A 75 -13.25 -15.71 13.92
C ALA A 75 -12.15 -15.79 14.99
N VAL A 76 -11.48 -14.67 15.27
CA VAL A 76 -10.44 -14.59 16.30
C VAL A 76 -10.99 -14.87 17.70
N GLU A 77 -12.18 -14.34 18.04
CA GLU A 77 -12.88 -14.65 19.30
C GLU A 77 -13.17 -16.15 19.45
N LEU A 78 -13.45 -16.84 18.34
CA LEU A 78 -13.66 -18.28 18.29
C LEU A 78 -12.36 -19.09 18.23
N GLY A 79 -11.20 -18.45 18.44
CA GLY A 79 -9.89 -19.09 18.50
C GLY A 79 -9.25 -19.35 17.13
N PHE A 80 -9.78 -18.78 16.04
CA PHE A 80 -9.19 -18.96 14.72
C PHE A 80 -7.80 -18.31 14.64
N LYS A 81 -6.89 -19.03 13.97
CA LYS A 81 -5.55 -18.54 13.60
C LYS A 81 -5.29 -18.86 12.13
N PRO A 82 -4.62 -17.96 11.38
CA PRO A 82 -4.02 -16.68 11.83
C PRO A 82 -5.01 -15.49 11.84
N LYS A 83 -4.68 -14.42 12.58
CA LYS A 83 -5.51 -13.22 12.84
C LYS A 83 -5.37 -12.09 11.82
N TRP A 84 -4.42 -12.22 10.88
CA TRP A 84 -3.99 -11.12 9.99
C TRP A 84 -5.13 -10.49 9.19
N LEU A 85 -6.18 -11.26 8.85
CA LEU A 85 -7.28 -10.78 8.03
C LEU A 85 -8.02 -9.60 8.66
N ALA A 86 -8.13 -9.57 10.00
CA ALA A 86 -8.73 -8.43 10.69
C ALA A 86 -7.91 -7.14 10.49
N ALA A 87 -6.59 -7.23 10.57
CA ALA A 87 -5.71 -6.09 10.33
C ALA A 87 -5.80 -5.57 8.88
N VAL A 88 -5.83 -6.49 7.91
CA VAL A 88 -5.95 -6.13 6.49
C VAL A 88 -7.31 -5.52 6.16
N ALA A 89 -8.40 -6.06 6.73
CA ALA A 89 -9.75 -5.51 6.55
C ALA A 89 -9.88 -4.11 7.15
N LEU A 90 -9.34 -3.89 8.35
CA LEU A 90 -9.35 -2.58 8.98
C LEU A 90 -8.58 -1.54 8.15
N ASP A 91 -7.37 -1.88 7.69
CA ASP A 91 -6.59 -0.95 6.87
C ASP A 91 -7.30 -0.63 5.54
N ARG A 92 -7.99 -1.59 4.92
CA ARG A 92 -8.77 -1.34 3.70
C ARG A 92 -9.96 -0.41 3.98
N TRP A 93 -10.63 -0.57 5.10
CA TRP A 93 -11.71 0.32 5.56
C TRP A 93 -11.21 1.75 5.85
N LEU A 94 -10.04 1.89 6.48
CA LEU A 94 -9.39 3.19 6.72
C LEU A 94 -8.96 3.84 5.41
N LEU A 95 -8.33 3.08 4.52
CA LEU A 95 -7.89 3.55 3.21
C LEU A 95 -9.05 4.12 2.39
N LYS A 96 -10.18 3.40 2.34
CA LYS A 96 -11.37 3.82 1.58
C LYS A 96 -11.99 5.12 2.13
N GLN A 97 -11.80 5.44 3.41
CA GLN A 97 -12.20 6.71 4.02
C GLN A 97 -11.18 7.84 3.80
N GLY A 98 -10.02 7.54 3.20
CA GLY A 98 -8.91 8.48 3.14
C GLY A 98 -8.32 8.76 4.53
N LYS A 99 -8.25 7.75 5.41
CA LYS A 99 -7.58 7.86 6.72
C LYS A 99 -6.20 7.18 6.68
N PRO A 100 -5.26 7.58 7.56
CA PRO A 100 -4.02 6.84 7.78
C PRO A 100 -4.31 5.37 8.11
N LEU A 101 -3.39 4.48 7.72
CA LEU A 101 -3.50 3.06 8.03
C LEU A 101 -3.09 2.79 9.47
N LYS A 102 -3.65 1.74 10.07
CA LYS A 102 -3.24 1.29 11.41
C LYS A 102 -2.04 0.36 11.35
N TYR A 103 -2.03 -0.54 10.37
CA TYR A 103 -1.05 -1.62 10.28
C TYR A 103 -0.19 -1.59 9.00
N GLY A 104 -0.61 -0.82 7.98
CA GLY A 104 0.16 -0.63 6.75
C GLY A 104 -0.05 -1.68 5.66
N ASN A 105 -1.09 -2.52 5.74
CA ASN A 105 -1.30 -3.66 4.83
C ASN A 105 -1.87 -3.29 3.45
N GLN A 106 -1.95 -2.00 3.11
CA GLN A 106 -2.40 -1.56 1.79
C GLN A 106 -1.32 -0.68 1.16
N VAL A 107 -1.25 -0.71 -0.16
CA VAL A 107 -0.38 0.17 -0.95
C VAL A 107 -1.23 1.02 -1.89
N VAL A 108 -0.72 2.18 -2.23
CA VAL A 108 -1.31 3.08 -3.22
C VAL A 108 -0.30 3.38 -4.31
N GLU A 109 -0.79 3.42 -5.55
CA GLU A 109 0.01 3.90 -6.68
C GLU A 109 0.07 5.42 -6.65
N PHE A 110 1.26 5.97 -6.78
CA PHE A 110 1.49 7.40 -6.90
C PHE A 110 2.72 7.62 -7.79
N GLY A 111 2.61 8.42 -8.85
CA GLY A 111 3.77 8.75 -9.71
C GLY A 111 4.46 7.53 -10.35
N GLY A 112 3.71 6.46 -10.64
CA GLY A 112 4.23 5.23 -11.25
C GLY A 112 4.91 4.26 -10.27
N VAL A 113 4.75 4.46 -8.96
CA VAL A 113 5.30 3.59 -7.92
C VAL A 113 4.25 3.26 -6.87
N TYR A 114 4.35 2.10 -6.23
CA TYR A 114 3.47 1.70 -5.12
C TYR A 114 4.14 1.99 -3.78
N ARG A 115 3.41 2.62 -2.85
CA ARG A 115 3.90 2.90 -1.50
C ARG A 115 2.85 2.60 -0.45
N ILE A 116 3.33 2.33 0.75
CA ILE A 116 2.50 2.25 1.94
C ILE A 116 2.08 3.68 2.32
N PRO A 117 0.76 3.97 2.40
CA PRO A 117 0.26 5.24 2.91
C PRO A 117 0.78 5.55 4.30
N LYS A 118 0.62 6.82 4.72
CA LYS A 118 0.85 7.23 6.10
C LYS A 118 0.22 6.24 7.08
N ILE A 119 1.05 5.73 7.99
CA ILE A 119 0.65 4.86 9.10
C ILE A 119 0.48 5.74 10.34
N GLU A 120 -0.54 5.48 11.13
CA GLU A 120 -0.66 6.00 12.49
C GLU A 120 0.53 5.47 13.32
N GLN A 121 1.47 6.36 13.68
CA GLN A 121 2.85 6.04 14.11
C GLN A 121 2.98 5.30 15.46
N GLU A 122 1.89 4.74 16.00
CA GLU A 122 1.84 4.19 17.35
C GLU A 122 1.71 2.67 17.40
N THR A 123 1.49 2.00 16.25
CA THR A 123 1.41 0.52 16.23
C THR A 123 2.82 -0.11 16.25
N LYS A 124 3.29 -0.42 17.45
CA LYS A 124 4.55 -1.12 17.70
C LYS A 124 4.54 -2.57 17.20
N ASP A 125 5.72 -3.16 17.05
CA ASP A 125 5.90 -4.51 16.55
C ASP A 125 5.24 -5.58 17.43
N GLU A 126 5.10 -5.37 18.74
CA GLU A 126 4.40 -6.34 19.61
C GLU A 126 2.90 -6.42 19.27
N VAL A 127 2.30 -5.28 18.90
CA VAL A 127 0.91 -5.24 18.43
C VAL A 127 0.80 -5.89 17.05
N ARG A 128 1.80 -5.69 16.18
CA ARG A 128 1.86 -6.31 14.85
C ARG A 128 1.94 -7.83 14.96
N GLU A 129 2.84 -8.34 15.77
CA GLU A 129 2.97 -9.77 16.06
C GLU A 129 1.67 -10.34 16.63
N HIS A 130 1.01 -9.63 17.55
CA HIS A 130 -0.27 -10.07 18.12
C HIS A 130 -1.34 -10.33 17.05
N TRP A 131 -1.36 -9.50 15.99
CA TRP A 131 -2.28 -9.61 14.87
C TRP A 131 -1.77 -10.49 13.73
N ASP A 132 -0.67 -11.21 13.95
CA ASP A 132 -0.01 -12.09 12.98
C ASP A 132 0.32 -11.36 11.66
N ILE A 133 0.73 -10.08 11.74
CA ILE A 133 1.18 -9.24 10.61
C ILE A 133 2.68 -8.91 10.73
N PRO A 134 3.34 -8.52 9.62
CA PRO A 134 4.78 -8.24 9.61
C PRO A 134 5.18 -7.09 10.55
N SER A 135 6.41 -7.17 11.04
CA SER A 135 7.09 -6.07 11.72
C SER A 135 7.19 -4.84 10.83
N PHE A 136 7.53 -3.71 11.42
CA PHE A 136 7.68 -2.46 10.71
C PHE A 136 8.79 -2.53 9.65
N GLU A 137 9.91 -3.20 9.93
CA GLU A 137 11.00 -3.39 8.96
C GLU A 137 10.59 -4.31 7.80
N GLU A 138 9.96 -5.45 8.08
CA GLU A 138 9.44 -6.36 7.06
C GLU A 138 8.41 -5.67 6.16
N LEU A 139 7.56 -4.84 6.77
CA LEU A 139 6.54 -4.08 6.06
C LEU A 139 7.14 -3.18 4.97
N PHE A 140 8.13 -2.33 5.30
CA PHE A 140 8.73 -1.40 4.34
C PHE A 140 9.71 -2.06 3.36
N SER A 141 10.23 -3.24 3.69
CA SER A 141 11.08 -4.05 2.81
C SER A 141 10.29 -5.00 1.90
N PHE A 142 8.96 -5.06 2.06
CA PHE A 142 8.05 -5.99 1.39
C PHE A 142 8.37 -7.46 1.68
N ASP A 143 8.89 -7.73 2.88
CA ASP A 143 9.16 -9.08 3.35
C ASP A 143 7.97 -9.63 4.15
N ASN A 144 7.71 -10.94 4.04
CA ASN A 144 6.66 -11.67 4.76
C ASN A 144 5.23 -11.06 4.70
N LEU A 145 4.92 -10.23 3.71
CA LEU A 145 3.60 -9.60 3.56
C LEU A 145 2.50 -10.66 3.34
N ARG A 146 1.40 -10.56 4.10
CA ARG A 146 0.29 -11.51 4.03
C ARG A 146 -0.88 -10.95 3.22
N GLY A 147 -1.50 -11.80 2.41
CA GLY A 147 -2.63 -11.41 1.55
C GLY A 147 -2.26 -10.35 0.51
N PHE A 148 -0.97 -10.20 0.24
CA PHE A 148 -0.41 -9.26 -0.72
C PHE A 148 -0.13 -9.94 -2.06
N VAL A 149 -0.01 -9.15 -3.12
CA VAL A 149 0.37 -9.69 -4.44
C VAL A 149 1.79 -10.26 -4.38
N ASN A 150 2.04 -11.37 -5.07
CA ASN A 150 3.39 -11.90 -5.17
C ASN A 150 4.30 -10.87 -5.82
N SER A 151 5.57 -10.89 -5.43
CA SER A 151 6.55 -9.96 -5.95
C SER A 151 7.95 -10.56 -5.96
N GLU A 152 8.80 -10.00 -6.81
CA GLU A 152 10.20 -10.39 -6.95
C GLU A 152 11.12 -9.17 -6.85
N ILE A 153 12.31 -9.37 -6.28
CA ILE A 153 13.35 -8.33 -6.29
C ILE A 153 14.08 -8.42 -7.63
N VAL A 154 14.01 -7.34 -8.41
CA VAL A 154 14.63 -7.29 -9.77
C VAL A 154 15.94 -6.51 -9.80
N ALA A 155 16.19 -5.65 -8.82
CA ALA A 155 17.45 -4.93 -8.66
C ALA A 155 17.64 -4.46 -7.22
N THR A 156 18.88 -4.24 -6.83
CA THR A 156 19.24 -3.75 -5.49
C THR A 156 20.39 -2.78 -5.57
N ALA A 157 20.33 -1.72 -4.77
CA ALA A 157 21.49 -0.90 -4.45
C ALA A 157 21.57 -0.68 -2.94
N VAL A 158 22.78 -0.51 -2.43
CA VAL A 158 23.07 -0.39 -1.00
C VAL A 158 24.14 0.67 -0.78
N ASN A 159 24.07 1.41 0.31
CA ASN A 159 25.15 2.25 0.81
C ASN A 159 25.26 2.01 2.31
N ASP A 160 26.12 2.76 3.00
CA ASP A 160 26.40 2.52 4.42
C ASP A 160 25.17 2.67 5.34
N ARG A 161 24.07 3.27 4.86
CA ARG A 161 22.91 3.64 5.68
C ARG A 161 21.57 3.13 5.16
N LEU A 162 21.49 2.72 3.90
CA LEU A 162 20.22 2.40 3.25
C LEU A 162 20.42 1.38 2.12
N LYS A 163 19.52 0.40 2.08
CA LYS A 163 19.33 -0.54 0.98
C LYS A 163 18.00 -0.26 0.28
N ILE A 164 18.02 -0.14 -1.04
CA ILE A 164 16.82 -0.04 -1.88
C ILE A 164 16.72 -1.31 -2.72
N ASN A 165 15.59 -2.01 -2.59
CA ASN A 165 15.20 -3.10 -3.48
C ASN A 165 14.17 -2.58 -4.47
N ILE A 166 14.37 -2.78 -5.77
CA ILE A 166 13.27 -2.65 -6.73
C ILE A 166 12.46 -3.94 -6.65
N VAL A 167 11.20 -3.82 -6.27
CA VAL A 167 10.26 -4.93 -6.11
C VAL A 167 9.24 -4.88 -7.24
N LYS A 168 9.23 -5.89 -8.11
CA LYS A 168 8.26 -6.00 -9.20
C LYS A 168 7.07 -6.84 -8.74
N LEU A 169 5.89 -6.23 -8.76
CA LEU A 169 4.64 -6.90 -8.42
C LEU A 169 4.16 -7.73 -9.62
N GLU A 170 3.66 -8.94 -9.36
CA GLU A 170 3.08 -9.84 -10.38
C GLU A 170 1.94 -9.15 -11.16
N ARG A 171 1.16 -8.32 -10.46
CA ARG A 171 0.07 -7.52 -11.02
C ARG A 171 -0.17 -6.25 -10.21
N PRO A 172 -0.86 -5.23 -10.77
CA PRO A 172 -1.34 -4.09 -9.99
C PRO A 172 -2.25 -4.54 -8.84
N PRO A 173 -2.16 -3.90 -7.65
CA PRO A 173 -3.14 -4.06 -6.58
C PRO A 173 -4.56 -3.73 -7.04
N VAL A 174 -5.54 -4.53 -6.61
CA VAL A 174 -6.94 -4.46 -7.08
C VAL A 174 -7.68 -3.22 -6.53
N HIS A 175 -7.22 -2.63 -5.43
CA HIS A 175 -7.86 -1.49 -4.77
C HIS A 175 -6.87 -0.35 -4.54
N THR A 176 -6.62 0.43 -5.59
CA THR A 176 -5.92 1.73 -5.45
C THR A 176 -6.99 2.83 -5.43
N PRO A 177 -7.21 3.53 -4.30
CA PRO A 177 -8.14 4.65 -4.26
C PRO A 177 -7.70 5.76 -5.24
N SER A 178 -8.65 6.48 -5.81
CA SER A 178 -8.32 7.72 -6.50
C SER A 178 -7.76 8.71 -5.51
N LEU A 179 -6.57 9.21 -5.81
CA LEU A 179 -5.88 10.17 -4.96
C LEU A 179 -6.53 11.53 -5.14
N LYS A 180 -7.14 12.04 -4.08
CA LYS A 180 -7.66 13.41 -4.03
C LYS A 180 -6.79 14.25 -3.12
N GLY A 181 -6.32 15.38 -3.64
CA GLY A 181 -5.53 16.34 -2.90
C GLY A 181 -6.35 17.55 -2.47
N ILE A 182 -5.94 18.15 -1.37
CA ILE A 182 -6.30 19.53 -1.03
C ILE A 182 -5.09 20.43 -1.28
N ILE A 183 -5.33 21.73 -1.47
CA ILE A 183 -4.25 22.70 -1.56
C ILE A 183 -3.54 22.75 -0.21
N TYR A 184 -2.26 22.42 -0.22
CA TYR A 184 -1.37 22.47 0.93
C TYR A 184 -0.64 23.81 1.03
N GLY A 185 -0.21 24.35 -0.12
CA GLY A 185 0.54 25.59 -0.19
C GLY A 185 1.04 25.88 -1.60
N SER A 186 2.13 26.62 -1.72
CA SER A 186 2.77 26.93 -3.00
C SER A 186 4.30 26.89 -2.90
N THR A 187 4.96 26.62 -4.01
CA THR A 187 6.42 26.77 -4.13
C THR A 187 6.81 28.25 -4.21
N ASN A 188 8.12 28.54 -4.09
CA ASN A 188 8.67 29.88 -4.34
C ASN A 188 8.43 30.37 -5.79
N GLU A 189 8.16 29.45 -6.71
CA GLU A 189 7.85 29.71 -8.12
C GLU A 189 6.32 29.83 -8.33
N ASN A 190 5.55 30.01 -7.25
CA ASN A 190 4.08 30.12 -7.23
C ASN A 190 3.34 28.91 -7.83
N GLN A 191 3.95 27.72 -7.83
CA GLN A 191 3.26 26.49 -8.21
C GLN A 191 2.46 25.96 -7.02
N THR A 192 1.21 25.56 -7.25
CA THR A 192 0.37 24.95 -6.21
C THR A 192 0.93 23.60 -5.76
N ILE A 193 1.02 23.40 -4.46
CA ILE A 193 1.34 22.12 -3.83
C ILE A 193 0.04 21.53 -3.30
N TYR A 194 -0.24 20.30 -3.70
CA TYR A 194 -1.33 19.49 -3.19
C TYR A 194 -0.83 18.54 -2.11
N GLU A 195 -1.67 18.20 -1.14
CA GLU A 195 -1.43 17.12 -0.18
C GLU A 195 -2.66 16.21 -0.10
N ASN A 196 -2.44 14.91 0.04
CA ASN A 196 -3.50 13.96 0.36
C ASN A 196 -3.33 13.38 1.77
N SER A 197 -4.39 12.75 2.26
CA SER A 197 -4.40 12.13 3.59
C SER A 197 -3.46 10.93 3.74
N PHE A 198 -2.87 10.44 2.64
CA PHE A 198 -1.89 9.38 2.63
C PHE A 198 -0.44 9.89 2.79
N GLY A 199 -0.26 11.22 2.94
CA GLY A 199 1.03 11.86 3.21
C GLY A 199 1.82 12.25 1.96
N TRP A 200 1.28 12.05 0.77
CA TRP A 200 1.90 12.52 -0.46
C TRP A 200 1.65 14.00 -0.65
N ARG A 201 2.71 14.71 -1.03
CA ARG A 201 2.64 16.07 -1.56
C ARG A 201 3.06 16.08 -3.02
N TRP A 202 2.44 16.90 -3.84
CA TRP A 202 2.80 17.00 -5.25
C TRP A 202 2.45 18.31 -5.91
N ILE A 203 3.01 18.48 -7.10
CA ILE A 203 2.78 19.59 -8.02
C ILE A 203 2.33 18.98 -9.35
N GLU A 204 1.39 19.67 -9.98
CA GLU A 204 0.94 19.40 -11.35
C GLU A 204 1.46 20.51 -12.27
N ASN A 205 1.72 20.17 -13.53
CA ASN A 205 2.09 21.15 -14.54
C ASN A 205 0.88 22.03 -14.95
N SER A 206 1.10 22.98 -15.85
CA SER A 206 0.06 23.89 -16.34
C SER A 206 -1.15 23.22 -17.02
N ARG A 207 -1.06 21.93 -17.33
CA ARG A 207 -2.15 21.12 -17.90
C ARG A 207 -2.86 20.25 -16.85
N GLY A 208 -2.53 20.38 -15.57
CA GLY A 208 -3.07 19.53 -14.50
C GLY A 208 -2.54 18.10 -14.52
N ILE A 209 -1.35 17.89 -15.10
CA ILE A 209 -0.71 16.57 -15.17
C ILE A 209 0.37 16.50 -14.10
N PHE A 210 0.44 15.37 -13.39
CA PHE A 210 1.47 15.09 -12.39
C PHE A 210 2.88 15.40 -12.91
N GLU A 211 3.63 16.21 -12.17
CA GLU A 211 5.00 16.61 -12.52
C GLU A 211 6.01 16.05 -11.53
N LEU A 212 5.75 16.28 -10.24
CA LEU A 212 6.67 15.98 -9.15
C LEU A 212 5.88 15.75 -7.85
N GLY A 213 6.23 14.72 -7.09
CA GLY A 213 5.67 14.46 -5.77
C GLY A 213 6.70 13.88 -4.81
N TRP A 214 6.43 13.99 -3.52
CA TRP A 214 7.32 13.51 -2.48
C TRP A 214 6.56 13.08 -1.22
N ILE A 215 7.16 12.16 -0.49
CA ILE A 215 6.67 11.67 0.81
C ILE A 215 7.85 11.45 1.75
N LEU A 216 7.65 11.78 3.03
CA LEU A 216 8.57 11.42 4.09
C LEU A 216 8.25 9.99 4.56
N MET A 217 9.21 9.10 4.37
CA MET A 217 9.18 7.72 4.80
C MET A 217 9.89 7.58 6.16
N PRO A 218 9.52 6.58 6.96
CA PRO A 218 10.20 6.31 8.21
C PRO A 218 11.67 5.95 7.98
N ASP A 219 12.49 6.13 9.02
CA ASP A 219 13.88 5.73 8.99
C ASP A 219 14.02 4.21 9.19
N VAL A 220 14.11 3.49 8.07
CA VAL A 220 14.28 2.02 8.02
C VAL A 220 15.52 1.65 7.18
N PRO A 221 16.20 0.54 7.50
CA PRO A 221 17.44 0.17 6.80
C PRO A 221 17.22 -0.34 5.38
N VAL A 222 16.02 -0.84 5.07
CA VAL A 222 15.65 -1.39 3.77
C VAL A 222 14.32 -0.81 3.30
N ILE A 223 14.26 -0.37 2.04
CA ILE A 223 13.03 0.09 1.39
C ILE A 223 12.77 -0.70 0.11
N ALA A 224 11.53 -1.13 -0.07
CA ALA A 224 11.00 -1.61 -1.34
C ALA A 224 10.52 -0.43 -2.22
N HIS A 225 11.18 -0.25 -3.36
CA HIS A 225 10.65 0.51 -4.49
C HIS A 225 9.73 -0.40 -5.31
N ALA A 226 8.46 -0.47 -4.93
CA ALA A 226 7.49 -1.33 -5.60
C ALA A 226 6.95 -0.72 -6.90
N VAL A 227 6.93 -1.52 -7.98
CA VAL A 227 6.41 -1.17 -9.31
C VAL A 227 5.61 -2.34 -9.88
N ALA A 228 4.67 -2.06 -10.79
CA ALA A 228 3.90 -3.10 -11.49
C ALA A 228 3.91 -2.83 -13.00
N GLY A 229 3.66 -3.89 -13.78
CA GLY A 229 3.59 -3.82 -15.25
C GLY A 229 4.91 -4.13 -15.95
N GLU A 230 4.88 -4.02 -17.28
CA GLU A 230 6.06 -4.18 -18.13
C GLU A 230 6.95 -2.93 -18.08
N GLY A 231 8.26 -3.13 -18.11
CA GLY A 231 9.23 -2.05 -18.03
C GLY A 231 10.61 -2.53 -17.62
N ILE A 232 11.62 -1.71 -17.90
CA ILE A 232 13.00 -1.93 -17.44
C ILE A 232 13.22 -1.04 -16.23
N ALA A 233 13.63 -1.66 -15.13
CA ALA A 233 13.98 -0.97 -13.91
C ALA A 233 15.50 -0.82 -13.82
N ALA A 234 15.96 0.38 -13.47
CA ALA A 234 17.36 0.64 -13.17
C ALA A 234 17.49 1.40 -11.85
N ILE A 235 18.57 1.14 -11.14
CA ILE A 235 18.93 1.88 -9.92
C ILE A 235 20.40 2.29 -9.99
N GLU A 236 20.66 3.55 -9.73
CA GLU A 236 22.00 4.12 -9.70
C GLU A 236 22.24 4.90 -8.40
N ARG A 237 23.51 4.96 -7.99
CA ARG A 237 23.93 5.80 -6.87
C ARG A 237 24.24 7.19 -7.40
N VAL A 238 23.77 8.20 -6.68
CA VAL A 238 23.99 9.62 -7.03
C VAL A 238 24.48 10.35 -5.79
N GLU A 239 25.52 11.16 -5.94
CA GLU A 239 26.01 12.02 -4.85
C GLU A 239 25.41 13.41 -4.98
N LEU A 240 24.67 13.86 -3.97
CA LEU A 240 24.03 15.18 -3.94
C LEU A 240 24.40 15.91 -2.65
N ALA A 241 25.09 17.05 -2.76
CA ALA A 241 25.50 17.87 -1.62
C ALA A 241 26.24 17.07 -0.51
N GLY A 242 27.04 16.08 -0.90
CA GLY A 242 27.77 15.20 0.03
C GLY A 242 26.93 14.09 0.65
N CYS A 243 25.68 13.90 0.21
CA CYS A 243 24.82 12.78 0.57
C CYS A 243 24.78 11.73 -0.54
N SER A 244 25.02 10.48 -0.16
CA SER A 244 24.86 9.33 -1.06
C SER A 244 23.38 8.97 -1.18
N CYS A 245 22.82 9.15 -2.37
CA CYS A 245 21.42 8.95 -2.72
C CYS A 245 21.25 7.79 -3.71
N PHE A 246 20.01 7.35 -3.91
CA PHE A 246 19.67 6.40 -4.98
C PHE A 246 18.66 6.99 -5.93
N LEU A 247 18.93 6.89 -7.23
CA LEU A 247 17.98 7.23 -8.28
C LEU A 247 17.47 5.92 -8.91
N VAL A 248 16.16 5.70 -8.80
CA VAL A 248 15.46 4.60 -9.46
C VAL A 248 14.73 5.12 -10.69
N LYS A 249 14.89 4.42 -11.81
CA LYS A 249 14.23 4.70 -13.08
C LYS A 249 13.35 3.50 -13.45
N PHE A 250 12.07 3.75 -13.66
CA PHE A 250 11.12 2.74 -14.17
C PHE A 250 10.15 3.42 -15.14
N ASN A 251 10.23 3.04 -16.41
CA ASN A 251 9.51 3.72 -17.50
C ASN A 251 9.75 5.25 -17.45
N GLU A 252 8.67 6.03 -17.37
CA GLU A 252 8.76 7.50 -17.26
C GLU A 252 9.03 7.98 -15.83
N SER A 253 8.89 7.12 -14.82
CA SER A 253 9.06 7.49 -13.41
C SER A 253 10.53 7.52 -13.00
N LYS A 254 10.95 8.63 -12.39
CA LYS A 254 12.28 8.84 -11.79
C LYS A 254 12.04 9.10 -10.31
N THR A 255 12.56 8.22 -9.46
CA THR A 255 12.42 8.35 -8.00
C THR A 255 13.77 8.43 -7.34
N LEU A 256 14.05 9.54 -6.67
CA LEU A 256 15.24 9.69 -5.86
C LEU A 256 14.91 9.44 -4.38
N TYR A 257 15.75 8.63 -3.74
CA TYR A 257 15.76 8.43 -2.30
C TYR A 257 16.93 9.17 -1.65
N VAL A 258 16.62 9.97 -0.65
CA VAL A 258 17.59 10.71 0.14
C VAL A 258 17.26 10.62 1.63
N LYS A 259 18.26 10.36 2.46
CA LYS A 259 18.11 10.33 3.93
C LYS A 259 18.63 11.63 4.54
N ASN A 260 17.85 12.23 5.43
CA ASN A 260 18.28 13.33 6.30
C ASN A 260 17.88 13.06 7.75
N SER A 261 17.97 14.06 8.64
CA SER A 261 17.63 13.90 10.07
C SER A 261 16.15 13.66 10.34
N ALA A 262 15.26 13.97 9.41
CA ALA A 262 13.81 13.74 9.55
C ALA A 262 13.39 12.32 9.14
N GLY A 263 14.20 11.63 8.34
CA GLY A 263 13.89 10.30 7.80
C GLY A 263 14.36 10.15 6.36
N ILE A 264 13.64 9.31 5.60
CA ILE A 264 13.97 9.03 4.20
C ILE A 264 12.93 9.71 3.30
N TRP A 265 13.35 10.60 2.42
CA TRP A 265 12.48 11.20 1.42
C TRP A 265 12.49 10.34 0.15
N SER A 266 11.30 10.01 -0.34
CA SER A 266 11.09 9.48 -1.69
C SER A 266 10.54 10.63 -2.54
N ILE A 267 11.31 11.08 -3.53
CA ILE A 267 10.91 12.14 -4.47
C ILE A 267 10.73 11.51 -5.85
N THR A 268 9.51 11.55 -6.37
CA THR A 268 9.14 10.91 -7.64
C THR A 268 8.67 11.95 -8.64
N GLY A 269 9.15 11.89 -9.88
CA GLY A 269 8.71 12.78 -10.95
C GLY A 269 9.03 12.22 -12.32
N ILE A 270 8.54 12.91 -13.36
CA ILE A 270 8.79 12.53 -14.77
C ILE A 270 10.08 13.14 -15.33
N ASN A 271 10.56 14.25 -14.73
CA ASN A 271 11.79 14.94 -15.10
C ASN A 271 12.84 14.78 -14.00
N GLU A 272 13.97 14.16 -14.36
CA GLU A 272 15.08 13.87 -13.43
C GLU A 272 15.67 15.13 -12.79
N SER A 273 15.84 16.20 -13.57
CA SER A 273 16.41 17.46 -13.07
C SER A 273 15.52 18.08 -11.99
N HIS A 274 14.19 17.96 -12.12
CA HIS A 274 13.24 18.47 -11.12
C HIS A 274 13.30 17.64 -9.83
N VAL A 275 13.41 16.32 -9.95
CA VAL A 275 13.59 15.40 -8.83
C VAL A 275 14.90 15.71 -8.07
N ILE A 276 16.01 15.89 -8.80
CA ILE A 276 17.31 16.23 -8.21
C ILE A 276 17.27 17.58 -7.49
N LYS A 277 16.71 18.63 -8.13
CA LYS A 277 16.57 19.96 -7.53
C LYS A 277 15.79 19.87 -6.20
N LYS A 278 14.63 19.20 -6.19
CA LYS A 278 13.81 19.04 -4.99
C LYS A 278 14.56 18.29 -3.87
N ALA A 279 15.32 17.26 -4.21
CA ALA A 279 16.12 16.55 -3.24
C ALA A 279 17.21 17.43 -2.61
N GLN A 280 17.89 18.25 -3.41
CA GLN A 280 18.88 19.21 -2.90
C GLN A 280 18.25 20.23 -1.95
N ASP A 281 17.04 20.72 -2.25
CA ASP A 281 16.32 21.65 -1.37
C ASP A 281 15.95 21.00 -0.03
N LEU A 282 15.52 19.73 -0.05
CA LEU A 282 15.21 18.96 1.17
C LEU A 282 16.47 18.63 1.99
N ILE A 283 17.62 18.37 1.36
CA ILE A 283 18.90 18.20 2.06
C ILE A 283 19.32 19.49 2.76
N LYS A 284 19.19 20.64 2.08
CA LYS A 284 19.56 21.96 2.60
C LYS A 284 18.58 22.48 3.66
N GLY A 285 17.51 21.75 3.98
CA GLY A 285 16.47 22.16 4.93
C GLY A 285 15.67 23.38 4.47
N SER A 286 15.66 23.67 3.17
CA SER A 286 15.17 24.96 2.66
C SER A 286 13.66 25.03 2.45
N ILE A 287 12.87 23.97 2.69
CA ILE A 287 11.40 23.99 2.51
C ILE A 287 10.70 22.98 3.45
N THR A 288 9.67 23.46 4.18
CA THR A 288 8.61 22.68 4.88
C THR A 288 7.46 22.30 3.97
#